data_AF-A0A094GJ00-F1
#
_entry.id   AF-A0A094GJ00-F1
#
_cell.length_a   1.000
_cell.length_b   1.000
_cell.length_c   1.000
_cell.angle_alpha   90.00
_cell.angle_beta   90.00
_cell.angle_gamma   90.00
#
_symmetry.space_group_name_H-M   'P 1'
#
loop_
_entity.id
_entity.type
_entity.pdbx_description
1 polymer ?
#
loop_
_entity_poly.entity_id
_entity_poly.type
_entity_poly.pdbx_seq_one_letter_code
_entity_poly.pdbx_strand_id
1 'polypeptide(L)'
;MPANLPATRFETAAMAVQGVNILLRTALSRAPISLSLEQIRDAGTGVERIITTQSTIGRTMTEERALDWEEEATSHVVFGAVKTKNRICAIREIENELLLNDWEDGTEELIEVQSQGSTWTSWQAWGFEVIDGKRYHVRRVVVQTGTEFGYVSPEAVKVKMVYDWVE
;
A
#
# COMPACT_ATOMS: atom_id res chain seq x y z
N MET A 1 -10.68 -11.28 -14.09
CA MET A 1 -10.47 -12.41 -13.17
C MET A 1 -9.46 -11.97 -12.13
N PRO A 2 -9.62 -12.28 -10.83
CA PRO A 2 -8.65 -11.87 -9.82
C PRO A 2 -7.33 -12.63 -10.02
N ALA A 3 -6.24 -11.90 -10.24
CA ALA A 3 -4.90 -12.48 -10.37
C ALA A 3 -4.32 -12.71 -8.97
N ASN A 4 -3.99 -13.96 -8.58
CA ASN A 4 -3.33 -14.25 -7.30
C ASN A 4 -1.81 -14.06 -7.43
N LEU A 5 -1.25 -13.08 -6.73
CA LEU A 5 0.12 -12.61 -6.91
C LEU A 5 1.02 -12.92 -5.70
N PRO A 6 1.99 -13.83 -5.82
CA PRO A 6 2.89 -14.09 -4.72
C PRO A 6 3.87 -12.94 -4.46
N ALA A 7 4.17 -12.67 -3.19
CA ALA A 7 5.19 -11.69 -2.80
C ALA A 7 6.58 -12.29 -3.00
N THR A 8 7.40 -11.69 -3.87
CA THR A 8 8.70 -12.26 -4.29
C THR A 8 9.92 -11.55 -3.73
N ARG A 9 9.78 -10.30 -3.25
CA ARG A 9 10.92 -9.54 -2.71
C ARG A 9 10.49 -8.44 -1.74
N PHE A 10 11.18 -8.36 -0.60
CA PHE A 10 11.05 -7.28 0.38
C PHE A 10 12.41 -6.60 0.57
N GLU A 11 12.51 -5.33 0.21
CA GLU A 11 13.71 -4.52 0.47
C GLU A 11 13.39 -3.56 1.61
N THR A 12 14.17 -3.66 2.69
CA THR A 12 14.02 -2.81 3.88
C THR A 12 15.33 -2.05 4.11
N ALA A 13 15.26 -0.72 4.13
CA ALA A 13 16.37 0.10 4.63
C ALA A 13 16.32 0.10 6.17
N ALA A 14 17.22 -0.66 6.79
CA ALA A 14 17.29 -0.81 8.25
C ALA A 14 18.20 0.28 8.86
N MET A 15 17.61 1.37 9.35
CA MET A 15 18.21 2.18 10.42
C MET A 15 17.18 2.40 11.54
N ALA A 16 17.67 2.26 12.77
CA ALA A 16 16.88 1.92 13.95
C ALA A 16 16.07 3.10 14.51
N VAL A 17 14.80 3.16 14.11
CA VAL A 17 13.82 4.07 14.69
C VAL A 17 12.95 3.27 15.66
N GLN A 18 13.02 3.62 16.93
CA GLN A 18 12.24 2.97 17.98
C GLN A 18 10.75 3.33 17.77
N GLY A 19 9.89 2.31 17.65
CA GLY A 19 8.47 2.47 17.32
C GLY A 19 8.11 2.01 15.90
N VAL A 20 8.85 2.44 14.88
CA VAL A 20 8.60 1.96 13.50
C VAL A 20 9.07 0.52 13.29
N ASN A 21 10.06 0.05 14.06
CA ASN A 21 10.54 -1.33 13.98
C ASN A 21 9.41 -2.37 14.25
N ILE A 22 8.56 -2.15 15.26
CA ILE A 22 7.43 -3.05 15.52
C ILE A 22 6.36 -2.91 14.44
N LEU A 23 6.12 -1.71 13.92
CA LEU A 23 5.17 -1.50 12.84
C LEU A 23 5.63 -2.18 11.55
N LEU A 24 6.91 -2.09 11.22
CA LEU A 24 7.57 -2.77 10.11
C LEU A 24 7.50 -4.28 10.27
N ARG A 25 7.85 -4.85 11.43
CA ARG A 25 7.67 -6.28 11.71
C ARG A 25 6.22 -6.71 11.58
N THR A 26 5.29 -5.84 11.96
CA THR A 26 3.86 -6.11 11.81
C THR A 26 3.43 -6.05 10.32
N ALA A 27 3.90 -5.07 9.57
CA ALA A 27 3.63 -4.93 8.14
C ALA A 27 4.24 -6.11 7.35
N LEU A 28 5.49 -6.49 7.64
CA LEU A 28 6.15 -7.64 7.05
C LEU A 28 5.51 -8.97 7.45
N SER A 29 5.09 -9.15 8.70
CA SER A 29 4.40 -10.39 9.13
C SER A 29 3.00 -10.54 8.53
N ARG A 30 2.41 -9.44 8.06
CA ARG A 30 1.10 -9.41 7.40
C ARG A 30 1.18 -9.31 5.90
N ALA A 31 2.37 -9.09 5.34
CA ALA A 31 2.55 -9.12 3.92
C ALA A 31 2.07 -10.49 3.42
N PRO A 32 1.05 -10.53 2.56
CA PRO A 32 0.47 -11.80 2.15
C PRO A 32 1.47 -12.57 1.30
N ILE A 33 1.41 -13.90 1.41
CA ILE A 33 2.18 -14.78 0.52
C ILE A 33 1.57 -14.72 -0.88
N SER A 34 0.27 -14.38 -0.99
CA SER A 34 -0.48 -14.15 -2.24
C SER A 34 -1.44 -12.97 -2.08
N LEU A 35 -1.34 -11.96 -2.96
CA LEU A 35 -2.25 -10.82 -3.06
C LEU A 35 -3.00 -10.89 -4.38
N SER A 36 -4.33 -10.82 -4.38
CA SER A 36 -5.07 -10.47 -5.60
C SER A 36 -5.59 -9.06 -5.53
N LEU A 37 -5.67 -8.42 -6.70
CA LEU A 37 -6.28 -7.10 -6.87
C LEU A 37 -7.28 -7.18 -8.03
N GLU A 38 -8.50 -6.77 -7.76
CA GLU A 38 -9.57 -6.62 -8.73
C GLU A 38 -10.11 -5.20 -8.63
N GLN A 39 -10.24 -4.51 -9.76
CA GLN A 39 -10.85 -3.19 -9.82
C GLN A 39 -12.25 -3.34 -10.41
N ILE A 40 -13.23 -2.86 -9.66
CA ILE A 40 -14.63 -2.84 -10.09
C ILE A 40 -15.15 -1.41 -10.06
N ARG A 41 -16.06 -1.10 -10.98
CA ARG A 41 -16.84 0.13 -10.93
C ARG A 41 -18.20 -0.19 -10.34
N ASP A 42 -18.56 0.49 -9.26
CA ASP A 42 -19.86 0.33 -8.64
C ASP A 42 -20.95 0.85 -9.58
N ALA A 43 -21.91 -0.01 -9.94
CA ALA A 43 -22.93 0.32 -10.93
C ALA A 43 -23.98 1.33 -10.43
N GLY A 44 -24.14 1.49 -9.11
CA GLY A 44 -25.12 2.40 -8.51
C GLY A 44 -24.57 3.79 -8.23
N THR A 45 -23.32 3.87 -7.75
CA THR A 45 -22.65 5.11 -7.33
C THR A 45 -21.66 5.62 -8.37
N GLY A 46 -21.20 4.77 -9.29
CA GLY A 46 -20.17 5.09 -10.27
C GLY A 46 -18.75 5.13 -9.71
N VAL A 47 -18.59 4.96 -8.39
CA VAL A 47 -17.31 4.98 -7.66
C VAL A 47 -16.48 3.76 -8.02
N GLU A 48 -15.20 3.97 -8.30
CA GLU A 48 -14.27 2.87 -8.49
C GLU A 48 -13.86 2.28 -7.15
N ARG A 49 -13.79 0.96 -7.11
CA ARG A 49 -13.43 0.19 -5.93
C ARG A 49 -12.35 -0.80 -6.31
N ILE A 50 -11.44 -1.02 -5.38
CA ILE A 50 -10.47 -2.10 -5.47
C ILE A 50 -10.82 -3.16 -4.42
N ILE A 51 -10.90 -4.40 -4.86
CA ILE A 51 -11.02 -5.56 -4.00
C ILE A 51 -9.65 -6.20 -3.95
N THR A 52 -9.13 -6.34 -2.73
CA THR A 52 -7.86 -7.00 -2.48
C THR A 52 -8.08 -8.25 -1.65
N THR A 53 -7.71 -9.41 -2.18
CA THR A 53 -7.72 -10.67 -1.42
C THR A 53 -6.30 -11.03 -1.03
N GLN A 54 -6.06 -11.08 0.27
CA GLN A 54 -4.77 -11.38 0.87
C GLN A 54 -4.83 -12.78 1.47
N SER A 55 -3.95 -13.66 1.02
CA SER A 55 -3.86 -15.03 1.54
C SER A 55 -2.49 -15.28 2.17
N THR A 56 -2.52 -15.80 3.40
CA THR A 56 -1.38 -16.32 4.15
C THR A 56 -1.73 -17.72 4.67
N ILE A 57 -0.77 -18.42 5.30
CA ILE A 57 -0.97 -19.79 5.78
C ILE A 57 -2.19 -19.85 6.71
N GLY A 58 -3.25 -20.50 6.21
CA GLY A 58 -4.51 -20.73 6.94
C GLY A 58 -5.44 -19.52 7.11
N ARG A 59 -5.16 -18.37 6.48
CA ARG A 59 -6.04 -17.19 6.55
C ARG A 59 -6.14 -16.48 5.22
N THR A 60 -7.37 -16.19 4.80
CA THR A 60 -7.69 -15.31 3.68
C THR A 60 -8.45 -14.11 4.21
N MET A 61 -8.04 -12.91 3.81
CA MET A 61 -8.67 -11.65 4.17
C MET A 61 -9.01 -10.92 2.88
N THR A 62 -10.29 -10.60 2.69
CA THR A 62 -10.73 -9.76 1.58
C THR A 62 -11.02 -8.38 2.12
N GLU A 63 -10.50 -7.37 1.44
CA GLU A 63 -10.66 -5.97 1.78
C GLU A 63 -11.07 -5.20 0.52
N GLU A 64 -12.17 -4.48 0.63
CA GLU A 64 -12.70 -3.62 -0.41
C GLU A 64 -12.40 -2.17 -0.05
N ARG A 65 -11.91 -1.37 -0.99
CA ARG A 65 -11.62 0.06 -0.79
C ARG A 65 -12.28 0.87 -1.88
N ALA A 66 -13.03 1.90 -1.49
CA ALA A 66 -13.47 2.93 -2.41
C ALA A 66 -12.31 3.86 -2.77
N LEU A 67 -12.26 4.27 -4.04
CA LEU A 67 -11.25 5.17 -4.61
C LEU A 67 -11.83 6.58 -4.80
N ASP A 68 -12.54 7.08 -3.80
CA ASP A 68 -13.24 8.37 -3.78
C ASP A 68 -12.53 9.45 -2.95
N TRP A 69 -11.39 9.10 -2.35
CA TRP A 69 -10.63 9.95 -1.43
C TRP A 69 -11.37 10.35 -0.15
N GLU A 70 -12.42 9.63 0.22
CA GLU A 70 -13.11 9.83 1.50
C GLU A 70 -12.42 9.06 2.63
N GLU A 71 -12.43 9.63 3.84
CA GLU A 71 -11.87 8.98 5.02
C GLU A 71 -12.83 7.91 5.57
N GLU A 72 -12.36 6.68 5.61
CA GLU A 72 -13.05 5.54 6.20
C GLU A 72 -12.35 5.10 7.50
N ALA A 73 -13.11 4.99 8.59
CA ALA A 73 -12.61 4.50 9.86
C ALA A 73 -12.85 2.99 9.99
N THR A 74 -11.78 2.23 10.22
CA THR A 74 -11.82 0.77 10.36
C THR A 74 -11.08 0.34 11.62
N SER A 75 -11.56 -0.74 12.26
CA SER A 75 -10.86 -1.37 13.37
C SER A 75 -10.00 -2.52 12.87
N HIS A 76 -8.68 -2.37 12.99
CA HIS A 76 -7.73 -3.41 12.61
C HIS A 76 -7.26 -4.19 13.84
N VAL A 77 -7.34 -5.53 13.79
CA VAL A 77 -6.95 -6.43 14.89
C VAL A 77 -5.52 -6.29 15.44
N VAL A 78 -4.57 -5.63 14.76
CA VAL A 78 -3.24 -5.33 15.35
C VAL A 78 -3.00 -3.84 15.49
N PHE A 79 -3.55 -3.01 14.61
CA PHE A 79 -3.29 -1.57 14.66
C PHE A 79 -4.37 -0.77 15.41
N GLY A 80 -5.42 -1.43 15.89
CA GLY A 80 -6.55 -0.77 16.55
C GLY A 80 -7.34 0.09 15.58
N ALA A 81 -7.83 1.24 16.04
CA ALA A 81 -8.52 2.20 15.19
C ALA A 81 -7.57 2.79 14.14
N VAL A 82 -7.96 2.66 12.87
CA VAL A 82 -7.23 3.19 11.72
C VAL A 82 -8.20 3.99 10.87
N LYS A 83 -7.79 5.17 10.42
CA LYS A 83 -8.49 5.89 9.36
C LYS A 83 -7.73 5.70 8.05
N THR A 84 -8.42 5.43 6.96
CA THR A 84 -7.83 5.25 5.65
C THR A 84 -8.60 6.01 4.59
N LYS A 85 -7.92 6.59 3.61
CA LYS A 85 -8.52 7.08 2.37
C LYS A 85 -7.70 6.60 1.18
N ASN A 86 -8.36 6.41 0.05
CA ASN A 86 -7.75 5.82 -1.14
C ASN A 86 -8.25 6.56 -2.39
N ARG A 87 -7.40 6.72 -3.40
CA ARG A 87 -7.76 7.27 -4.71
C ARG A 87 -6.87 6.71 -5.81
N ILE A 88 -7.31 6.85 -7.05
CA ILE A 88 -6.39 6.89 -8.20
C ILE A 88 -6.11 8.37 -8.47
N CYS A 89 -4.84 8.72 -8.63
CA CYS A 89 -4.41 10.09 -8.92
C CYS A 89 -3.22 10.09 -9.87
N ALA A 90 -2.99 11.23 -10.52
CA ALA A 90 -1.79 11.39 -11.32
C ALA A 90 -0.55 11.30 -10.42
N ILE A 91 0.53 10.73 -10.92
CA ILE A 91 1.79 10.57 -10.16
C ILE A 91 2.27 11.90 -9.53
N ARG A 92 2.06 13.01 -10.24
CA ARG A 92 2.41 14.38 -9.81
C ARG A 92 1.56 14.94 -8.66
N GLU A 93 0.44 14.29 -8.33
CA GLU A 93 -0.47 14.71 -7.24
C GLU A 93 -0.13 14.04 -5.90
N ILE A 94 0.77 13.07 -5.90
CA ILE A 94 1.30 12.44 -4.69
C ILE A 94 2.41 13.33 -4.14
N GLU A 95 2.18 13.94 -2.97
CA GLU A 95 3.10 14.94 -2.41
C GLU A 95 4.34 14.29 -1.78
N ASN A 96 4.27 13.00 -1.42
CA ASN A 96 5.41 12.29 -0.83
C ASN A 96 6.38 11.80 -1.92
N GLU A 97 7.43 12.59 -2.14
CA GLU A 97 8.47 12.31 -3.15
C GLU A 97 9.16 10.94 -2.97
N LEU A 98 9.18 10.38 -1.74
CA LEU A 98 9.78 9.06 -1.50
C LEU A 98 9.01 7.93 -2.18
N LEU A 99 7.76 8.19 -2.60
CA LEU A 99 6.90 7.22 -3.28
C LEU A 99 7.02 7.29 -4.81
N LEU A 100 7.74 8.26 -5.40
CA LEU A 100 7.66 8.57 -6.83
C LEU A 100 8.75 7.92 -7.70
N ASN A 101 9.71 7.22 -7.10
CA ASN A 101 10.88 6.69 -7.81
C ASN A 101 10.60 5.30 -8.42
N ASP A 102 11.36 4.91 -9.45
CA ASP A 102 11.37 3.58 -10.10
C ASP A 102 9.99 2.98 -10.45
N TRP A 103 9.07 3.81 -10.93
CA TRP A 103 7.88 3.30 -11.62
C TRP A 103 8.21 2.96 -13.08
N GLU A 104 7.39 2.12 -13.70
CA GLU A 104 7.47 1.79 -15.12
C GLU A 104 7.42 3.07 -15.97
N ASP A 105 8.23 3.14 -17.03
CA ASP A 105 8.26 4.28 -17.94
C ASP A 105 6.86 4.53 -18.54
N GLY A 106 6.41 5.78 -18.46
CA GLY A 106 5.06 6.17 -18.92
C GLY A 106 3.95 5.99 -17.88
N THR A 107 4.29 5.69 -16.62
CA THR A 107 3.31 5.71 -15.52
C THR A 107 2.70 7.11 -15.35
N GLU A 108 1.41 7.26 -15.66
CA GLU A 108 0.68 8.52 -15.49
C GLU A 108 -0.08 8.58 -14.16
N GLU A 109 -0.63 7.44 -13.72
CA GLU A 109 -1.51 7.33 -12.56
C GLU A 109 -1.04 6.22 -11.60
N LEU A 110 -1.32 6.42 -10.32
CA LEU A 110 -1.04 5.46 -9.24
C LEU A 110 -2.24 5.36 -8.31
N ILE A 111 -2.37 4.23 -7.61
CA ILE A 111 -3.29 4.14 -6.47
C ILE A 111 -2.56 4.72 -5.25
N GLU A 112 -3.12 5.75 -4.67
CA GLU A 112 -2.62 6.36 -3.44
C GLU A 112 -3.46 5.90 -2.24
N VAL A 113 -2.78 5.49 -1.17
CA VAL A 113 -3.41 5.11 0.10
C VAL A 113 -2.77 5.85 1.25
N GLN A 114 -3.57 6.51 2.06
CA GLN A 114 -3.13 7.15 3.30
C GLN A 114 -3.85 6.51 4.47
N SER A 115 -3.09 5.99 5.44
CA SER A 115 -3.62 5.39 6.67
C SER A 115 -3.02 6.04 7.90
N GLN A 116 -3.87 6.36 8.89
CA GLN A 116 -3.49 6.93 10.18
C GLN A 116 -3.96 6.03 11.31
N GLY A 117 -3.01 5.52 12.08
CA GLY A 117 -3.27 4.90 13.37
C GLY A 117 -3.15 5.90 14.52
N SER A 118 -3.24 5.40 15.75
CA SER A 118 -3.16 6.24 16.95
C SER A 118 -1.80 6.92 17.17
N THR A 119 -0.71 6.32 16.69
CA THR A 119 0.67 6.78 16.92
C THR A 119 1.53 6.74 15.66
N TRP A 120 0.95 6.44 14.51
CA TRP A 120 1.69 6.22 13.26
C TRP A 120 0.87 6.66 12.04
N THR A 121 1.57 7.01 10.97
CA THR A 121 1.01 7.19 9.63
C THR A 121 1.70 6.26 8.62
N SER A 122 0.94 5.85 7.61
CA SER A 122 1.41 5.09 6.46
C SER A 122 0.91 5.77 5.19
N TRP A 123 1.82 6.01 4.27
CA TRP A 123 1.52 6.56 2.95
C TRP A 123 2.03 5.59 1.91
N GLN A 124 1.15 5.19 0.99
CA GLN A 124 1.45 4.21 -0.03
C GLN A 124 1.13 4.73 -1.41
N ALA A 125 1.93 4.28 -2.37
CA ALA A 125 1.65 4.38 -3.79
C ALA A 125 1.78 2.99 -4.41
N TRP A 126 0.79 2.58 -5.21
CA TRP A 126 0.76 1.28 -5.85
C TRP A 126 0.72 1.44 -7.37
N GLY A 127 1.53 0.67 -8.06
CA GLY A 127 1.69 0.74 -9.51
C GLY A 127 2.51 -0.42 -10.05
N PHE A 128 3.15 -0.21 -11.19
CA PHE A 128 3.99 -1.20 -11.84
C PHE A 128 5.43 -0.74 -11.93
N GLU A 129 6.35 -1.69 -11.80
CA GLU A 129 7.78 -1.46 -11.99
C GLU A 129 8.38 -2.63 -12.80
N VAL A 130 9.35 -2.30 -13.65
CA VAL A 130 10.15 -3.29 -14.36
C VAL A 130 11.43 -3.57 -13.56
N ILE A 131 11.56 -4.79 -13.03
CA ILE A 131 12.72 -5.25 -12.26
C ILE A 131 13.35 -6.42 -13.00
N ASP A 132 14.63 -6.31 -13.35
CA ASP A 132 15.37 -7.34 -14.11
C ASP A 132 14.63 -7.78 -15.40
N GLY A 133 13.98 -6.82 -16.08
CA GLY A 133 13.25 -7.05 -17.34
C GLY A 133 11.87 -7.70 -17.19
N LYS A 134 11.38 -7.94 -15.96
CA LYS A 134 10.03 -8.44 -15.69
C LYS A 134 9.19 -7.36 -15.01
N ARG A 135 7.92 -7.26 -15.40
CA ARG A 135 6.94 -6.32 -14.85
C ARG A 135 6.32 -6.89 -13.56
N TYR A 136 6.28 -6.10 -12.50
CA TYR A 136 5.74 -6.46 -11.20
C TYR A 136 4.73 -5.43 -10.72
N HIS A 137 3.71 -5.88 -10.00
CA HIS A 137 2.91 -4.97 -9.20
C HIS A 137 3.69 -4.62 -7.93
N VAL A 138 3.88 -3.32 -7.68
CA VAL A 138 4.69 -2.83 -6.56
C VAL A 138 3.87 -1.93 -5.68
N ARG A 139 3.99 -2.14 -4.36
CA ARG A 139 3.53 -1.18 -3.34
C ARG A 139 4.74 -0.55 -2.68
N ARG A 140 4.88 0.76 -2.85
CA ARG A 140 5.82 1.57 -2.07
C ARG A 140 5.08 2.10 -0.86
N VAL A 141 5.68 1.96 0.32
CA VAL A 141 5.07 2.31 1.60
C VAL A 141 6.09 3.12 2.39
N VAL A 142 5.68 4.29 2.85
CA VAL A 142 6.41 5.11 3.82
C VAL A 142 5.65 5.06 5.13
N VAL A 143 6.32 4.60 6.18
CA VAL A 143 5.77 4.45 7.53
C VAL A 143 6.54 5.31 8.50
N GLN A 144 5.85 6.02 9.38
CA GLN A 144 6.50 6.79 10.43
C GLN A 144 5.69 6.83 11.72
N THR A 145 6.36 7.16 12.82
CA THR A 145 5.73 7.53 14.09
C THR A 145 5.16 8.94 13.98
N GLY A 146 4.04 9.19 14.66
CA GLY A 146 3.30 10.44 14.60
C GLY A 146 2.00 10.29 13.80
N THR A 147 1.11 11.26 13.93
CA THR A 147 -0.22 11.25 13.30
C THR A 147 -0.40 12.34 12.26
N GLU A 148 0.66 13.08 11.95
CA GLU A 148 0.63 14.19 11.00
C GLU A 148 0.96 13.68 9.59
N PHE A 149 0.10 14.02 8.62
CA PHE A 149 0.36 13.86 7.19
C PHE A 149 0.99 15.13 6.62
N GLY A 150 1.83 14.99 5.60
CA GLY A 150 2.51 16.10 4.92
C GLY A 150 3.97 16.29 5.37
N TYR A 151 4.28 16.11 6.65
CA TYR A 151 5.67 16.02 7.09
C TYR A 151 6.15 14.58 7.04
N VAL A 152 7.25 14.32 6.32
CA VAL A 152 7.94 13.03 6.34
C VAL A 152 9.18 13.15 7.21
N SER A 153 9.19 12.43 8.33
CA SER A 153 10.32 12.39 9.24
C SER A 153 11.56 11.80 8.54
N PRO A 154 12.78 12.31 8.82
CA PRO A 154 14.02 11.63 8.43
C PRO A 154 14.11 10.17 8.91
N GLU A 155 13.34 9.85 9.96
CA GLU A 155 13.21 8.53 10.57
C GLU A 155 12.12 7.66 9.92
N ALA A 156 11.46 8.13 8.86
CA ALA A 156 10.47 7.34 8.15
C ALA A 156 11.10 6.09 7.52
N VAL A 157 10.43 4.95 7.67
CA VAL A 157 10.84 3.68 7.10
C VAL A 157 10.17 3.49 5.75
N LYS A 158 10.98 3.16 4.74
CA LYS A 158 10.51 2.84 3.40
C LYS A 158 10.45 1.33 3.24
N VAL A 159 9.32 0.83 2.76
CA VAL A 159 9.10 -0.57 2.44
C VAL A 159 8.68 -0.67 1.00
N LYS A 160 9.33 -1.57 0.26
CA LYS A 160 8.92 -1.94 -1.10
C LYS A 160 8.43 -3.38 -1.08
N MET A 161 7.17 -3.56 -1.46
CA MET A 161 6.56 -4.88 -1.61
C MET A 161 6.42 -5.17 -3.10
N VAL A 162 7.07 -6.23 -3.56
CA VAL A 162 7.07 -6.64 -4.97
C VAL A 162 6.24 -7.92 -5.12
N TYR A 163 5.24 -7.87 -5.98
CA TYR A 163 4.35 -8.98 -6.28
C TYR A 163 4.53 -9.38 -7.73
N ASP A 164 4.70 -10.68 -7.99
CA ASP A 164 4.59 -11.21 -9.35
C ASP A 164 3.28 -10.73 -9.97
N TRP A 165 3.27 -10.33 -11.25
CA TRP A 165 2.03 -10.00 -11.94
C TRP A 165 1.71 -11.09 -12.95
N VAL A 166 0.46 -11.56 -12.96
CA VAL A 166 -0.08 -12.47 -13.97
C VAL A 166 -1.21 -11.73 -14.66
N GLU A 167 -1.12 -11.56 -15.98
CA GLU A 167 -2.19 -10.97 -16.81
C GLU A 167 -3.48 -11.79 -16.80
#